data_AF-A0A1V5TW68-F1
#
_entry.id   AF-A0A1V5TW68-F1
#
_cell.length_a   1.000
_cell.length_b   1.000
_cell.length_c   1.000
_cell.angle_alpha   90.00
_cell.angle_beta   90.00
_cell.angle_gamma   90.00
#
_symmetry.space_group_name_H-M   'P 1'
#
loop_
_entity.id
_entity.type
_entity.pdbx_description
1 polymer ?
#
loop_
_entity_poly.entity_id
_entity_poly.type
_entity_poly.pdbx_seq_one_letter_code
_entity_poly.pdbx_strand_id
1 'polypeptide(L)'
;MNITWNGGTFFNLSTQKDKNSNIDIAIEPVNSKNKENIILLKSDKVANGQLKAGAKPFLISGPGEYEIGGVFVQSIDTQTKKPFYLIESEEITVCYISSLKQEDVNLELNNIDILIIDINGSSSDRAKEVAKIVAQVEPKIVIPMGYNNSKQLDEFLKVMGIEKQEEIPKLNIKNKDLSSREGVEVVILSSKK
;
A
#
# COMPACT_ATOMS: atom_id res chain seq x y z
N MET A 1 -12.02 0.95 6.68
CA MET A 1 -11.10 0.20 5.82
C MET A 1 -10.23 -0.71 6.70
N ASN A 2 -9.97 -1.94 6.26
CA ASN A 2 -9.03 -2.85 6.90
C ASN A 2 -7.83 -3.10 5.98
N ILE A 3 -6.61 -3.06 6.52
CA ILE A 3 -5.37 -3.27 5.78
C ILE A 3 -4.57 -4.39 6.46
N THR A 4 -4.17 -5.41 5.69
CA THR A 4 -3.27 -6.47 6.16
C THR A 4 -2.11 -6.66 5.20
N TRP A 5 -0.93 -6.88 5.77
CA TRP A 5 0.27 -7.25 5.02
C TRP A 5 0.46 -8.76 5.03
N ASN A 6 0.75 -9.34 3.86
CA ASN A 6 1.00 -10.77 3.69
C ASN A 6 2.47 -11.07 3.34
N GLY A 7 3.36 -10.07 3.51
CA GLY A 7 4.79 -10.20 3.23
C GLY A 7 5.19 -9.67 1.86
N GLY A 8 6.47 -9.30 1.72
CA GLY A 8 7.01 -8.68 0.51
C GLY A 8 6.21 -7.42 0.15
N THR A 9 5.65 -7.41 -1.06
CA THR A 9 4.84 -6.31 -1.58
C THR A 9 3.32 -6.61 -1.55
N PHE A 10 2.90 -7.76 -1.00
CA PHE A 10 1.51 -8.20 -1.02
C PHE A 10 0.67 -7.63 0.13
N PHE A 11 -0.33 -6.83 -0.22
CA PHE A 11 -1.33 -6.29 0.71
C PHE A 11 -2.74 -6.73 0.34
N ASN A 12 -3.59 -6.89 1.37
CA ASN A 12 -5.03 -6.91 1.20
C ASN A 12 -5.66 -5.69 1.87
N LEU A 13 -6.53 -5.02 1.12
CA LEU A 13 -7.42 -3.98 1.64
C LEU A 13 -8.84 -4.53 1.58
N SER A 14 -9.64 -4.26 2.61
CA SER A 14 -11.07 -4.57 2.64
C SER A 14 -11.84 -3.32 3.02
N THR A 15 -12.71 -2.87 2.13
CA THR A 15 -13.50 -1.65 2.28
C THR A 15 -14.98 -1.96 2.15
N GLN A 16 -15.81 -1.23 2.87
CA GLN A 16 -17.24 -1.42 2.91
C GLN A 16 -17.88 -0.84 1.64
N LYS A 17 -18.60 -1.69 0.90
CA LYS A 17 -19.39 -1.25 -0.26
C LYS A 17 -20.79 -0.82 0.16
N ASP A 18 -21.41 -1.62 1.02
CA ASP A 18 -22.73 -1.35 1.60
C ASP A 18 -22.83 -2.01 2.99
N LYS A 19 -24.01 -1.93 3.63
CA LYS A 19 -24.21 -2.46 4.99
C LYS A 19 -23.88 -3.95 5.14
N ASN A 20 -23.95 -4.73 4.06
CA ASN A 20 -23.86 -6.19 4.07
C ASN A 20 -22.75 -6.74 3.18
N SER A 21 -21.99 -5.90 2.48
CA SER A 21 -20.95 -6.35 1.57
C SER A 21 -19.70 -5.45 1.60
N ASN A 22 -18.56 -6.10 1.38
CA ASN A 22 -17.26 -5.46 1.27
C ASN A 22 -16.71 -5.66 -0.15
N ILE A 23 -15.77 -4.80 -0.50
CA ILE A 23 -14.86 -4.97 -1.62
C ILE A 23 -13.49 -5.28 -1.05
N ASP A 24 -12.98 -6.45 -1.41
CA ASP A 24 -11.63 -6.88 -1.11
C ASP A 24 -10.72 -6.58 -2.31
N ILE A 25 -9.56 -6.01 -2.02
CA ILE A 25 -8.54 -5.60 -2.98
C ILE A 25 -7.26 -6.34 -2.62
N ALA A 26 -6.68 -7.06 -3.57
CA ALA A 26 -5.33 -7.63 -3.44
C ALA A 26 -4.34 -6.81 -4.26
N ILE A 27 -3.27 -6.33 -3.63
CA ILE A 27 -2.18 -5.58 -4.27
C ILE A 27 -0.96 -6.49 -4.36
N GLU A 28 -0.46 -6.74 -5.56
CA GLU A 28 0.70 -7.63 -5.84
C GLU A 28 0.67 -8.97 -5.08
N PRO A 29 -0.41 -9.77 -5.16
CA PRO A 29 -0.46 -11.08 -4.50
C PRO A 29 0.63 -12.04 -4.98
N VAL A 30 1.22 -12.82 -4.05
CA VAL A 30 2.33 -13.75 -4.34
C VAL A 30 1.89 -15.22 -4.47
N ASN A 31 0.64 -15.55 -4.12
CA ASN A 31 0.09 -16.92 -4.14
C ASN A 31 -1.19 -17.05 -5.00
N SER A 32 -1.50 -18.30 -5.39
CA SER A 32 -2.13 -18.63 -6.66
C SER A 32 -3.66 -18.72 -6.73
N LYS A 33 -4.42 -18.29 -5.71
CA LYS A 33 -5.90 -18.43 -5.72
C LYS A 33 -6.62 -17.30 -4.99
N ASN A 34 -6.46 -16.08 -5.50
CA ASN A 34 -7.17 -14.90 -5.05
C ASN A 34 -8.67 -14.99 -5.39
N LYS A 35 -9.51 -14.55 -4.47
CA LYS A 35 -10.99 -14.46 -4.58
C LYS A 35 -11.49 -13.02 -4.46
N GLU A 36 -10.57 -12.08 -4.34
CA GLU A 36 -10.79 -10.66 -4.13
C GLU A 36 -11.61 -10.07 -5.27
N ASN A 37 -12.32 -8.98 -4.99
CA ASN A 37 -13.13 -8.31 -5.99
C ASN A 37 -12.24 -7.58 -7.00
N ILE A 38 -11.13 -7.00 -6.53
CA ILE A 38 -10.17 -6.23 -7.33
C ILE A 38 -8.77 -6.80 -7.10
N ILE A 39 -8.00 -6.96 -8.17
CA ILE A 39 -6.61 -7.39 -8.09
C ILE A 39 -5.75 -6.39 -8.85
N LEU A 40 -4.77 -5.80 -8.16
CA LEU A 40 -3.82 -4.81 -8.70
C LEU A 40 -2.47 -5.47 -8.94
N LEU A 41 -2.03 -5.55 -10.20
CA LEU A 41 -0.80 -6.21 -10.61
C LEU A 41 0.12 -5.30 -11.39
N LYS A 42 1.42 -5.53 -11.22
CA LYS A 42 2.46 -4.91 -12.03
C LYS A 42 2.37 -5.21 -13.54
N SER A 43 1.78 -6.35 -13.92
CA SER A 43 1.73 -6.80 -15.32
C SER A 43 0.72 -7.93 -15.54
N ASP A 44 0.09 -7.95 -16.71
CA ASP A 44 -0.84 -9.00 -17.16
C ASP A 44 -0.25 -10.41 -17.13
N LYS A 45 1.06 -10.55 -17.37
CA LYS A 45 1.72 -11.87 -17.38
C LYS A 45 1.68 -12.55 -16.01
N VAL A 46 1.60 -11.74 -14.95
CA VAL A 46 1.55 -12.20 -13.56
C VAL A 46 0.14 -12.72 -13.21
N ALA A 47 -0.91 -12.27 -13.90
CA ALA A 47 -2.31 -12.57 -13.58
C ALA A 47 -2.70 -14.05 -13.77
N ASN A 48 -2.19 -14.71 -14.80
CA ASN A 48 -2.68 -16.04 -15.21
C ASN A 48 -2.43 -17.14 -14.18
N GLY A 49 -1.48 -16.96 -13.25
CA GLY A 49 -1.18 -17.92 -12.18
C GLY A 49 -1.90 -17.64 -10.85
N GLN A 50 -2.68 -16.56 -10.75
CA GLN A 50 -3.10 -16.00 -9.45
C GLN A 50 -4.59 -16.13 -9.13
N LEU A 51 -5.41 -16.55 -10.08
CA LEU A 51 -6.85 -16.60 -9.93
C LEU A 51 -7.35 -17.99 -9.56
N LYS A 52 -8.27 -18.06 -8.57
CA LYS A 52 -8.98 -19.31 -8.30
C LYS A 52 -9.94 -19.64 -9.44
N ALA A 53 -10.03 -20.92 -9.81
CA ALA A 53 -11.05 -21.38 -10.76
C ALA A 53 -12.47 -20.93 -10.32
N GLY A 54 -13.17 -20.24 -11.24
CA GLY A 54 -14.50 -19.68 -11.00
C GLY A 54 -14.54 -18.28 -10.37
N ALA A 55 -13.39 -17.72 -9.94
CA ALA A 55 -13.32 -16.32 -9.53
C ALA A 55 -13.44 -15.41 -10.76
N LYS A 56 -14.11 -14.26 -10.60
CA LYS A 56 -14.23 -13.21 -11.61
C LYS A 56 -13.81 -11.84 -11.03
N PRO A 57 -12.56 -11.70 -10.56
CA PRO A 57 -12.06 -10.41 -10.10
C PRO A 57 -11.95 -9.43 -11.26
N PHE A 58 -12.01 -8.14 -10.94
CA PHE A 58 -11.58 -7.09 -11.84
C PHE A 58 -10.05 -6.94 -11.73
N LEU A 59 -9.34 -7.15 -12.84
CA LEU A 59 -7.90 -7.06 -12.90
C LEU A 59 -7.47 -5.66 -13.37
N ILE A 60 -6.60 -5.01 -12.60
CA ILE A 60 -5.92 -3.77 -12.97
C ILE A 60 -4.43 -4.08 -13.11
N SER A 61 -3.93 -3.99 -14.32
CA SER A 61 -2.57 -4.41 -14.70
C SER A 61 -1.84 -3.41 -15.59
N GLY A 62 -2.54 -2.34 -15.99
CA GLY A 62 -2.02 -1.23 -16.78
C GLY A 62 -2.28 0.11 -16.10
N PRO A 63 -1.68 1.19 -16.62
CA PRO A 63 -1.97 2.53 -16.14
C PRO A 63 -3.36 3.00 -16.56
N GLY A 64 -3.97 3.85 -15.74
CA GLY A 64 -5.31 4.39 -15.97
C GLY A 64 -6.10 4.59 -14.68
N GLU A 65 -7.32 5.08 -14.85
CA GLU A 65 -8.28 5.28 -13.79
C GLU A 65 -9.41 4.25 -13.89
N TYR A 66 -9.80 3.71 -12.75
CA TYR A 66 -10.78 2.64 -12.65
C TYR A 66 -11.72 2.90 -11.47
N GLU A 67 -13.00 2.61 -11.65
CA GLU A 67 -13.97 2.65 -10.56
C GLU A 67 -14.73 1.32 -10.49
N ILE A 68 -14.61 0.61 -9.37
CA ILE A 68 -15.22 -0.70 -9.18
C ILE A 68 -15.94 -0.70 -7.84
N GLY A 69 -17.28 -0.63 -7.89
CA GLY A 69 -18.14 -0.76 -6.72
C GLY A 69 -17.92 0.30 -5.64
N GLY A 70 -17.56 1.53 -6.01
CA GLY A 70 -17.28 2.62 -5.06
C GLY A 70 -15.84 2.64 -4.54
N VAL A 71 -14.95 1.84 -5.15
CA VAL A 71 -13.50 1.99 -5.00
C VAL A 71 -12.97 2.63 -6.27
N PHE A 72 -12.34 3.79 -6.12
CA PHE A 72 -11.58 4.42 -7.18
C PHE A 72 -10.12 3.96 -7.08
N VAL A 73 -9.54 3.60 -8.22
CA VAL A 73 -8.13 3.19 -8.33
C VAL A 73 -7.50 3.96 -9.47
N GLN A 74 -6.44 4.71 -9.19
CA GLN A 74 -5.55 5.28 -10.20
C GLN A 74 -4.25 4.49 -10.22
N SER A 75 -3.96 3.85 -11.34
CA SER A 75 -2.69 3.18 -11.62
C SER A 75 -1.82 4.12 -12.44
N ILE A 76 -0.69 4.55 -11.89
CA ILE A 76 0.20 5.52 -12.55
C ILE A 76 1.32 4.77 -13.26
N ASP A 77 1.55 5.13 -14.53
CA ASP A 77 2.69 4.61 -15.27
C ASP A 77 3.98 5.22 -14.71
N THR A 78 4.83 4.39 -14.11
CA THR A 78 6.18 4.81 -13.73
C THR A 78 7.14 4.35 -14.81
N GLN A 79 8.14 5.18 -15.14
CA GLN A 79 9.19 4.80 -16.11
C GLN A 79 9.89 3.49 -15.73
N THR A 80 9.84 3.10 -14.45
CA THR A 80 10.43 1.89 -13.90
C THR A 80 9.54 0.63 -14.01
N LYS A 81 8.34 0.75 -14.58
CA LYS A 81 7.31 -0.31 -14.66
C LYS A 81 6.97 -0.93 -13.30
N LYS A 82 7.15 -0.19 -12.21
CA LYS A 82 6.82 -0.67 -10.86
C LYS A 82 5.53 -0.01 -10.39
N PRO A 83 4.63 -0.76 -9.73
CA PRO A 83 3.29 -0.26 -9.48
C PRO A 83 3.28 0.90 -8.48
N PHE A 84 2.54 1.91 -8.90
CA PHE A 84 2.11 3.03 -8.11
C PHE A 84 0.58 3.06 -8.18
N TYR A 85 -0.10 2.90 -7.04
CA TYR A 85 -1.55 2.92 -6.97
C TYR A 85 -2.04 3.97 -5.99
N LEU A 86 -2.96 4.83 -6.43
CA LEU A 86 -3.85 5.55 -5.51
C LEU A 86 -5.17 4.79 -5.45
N ILE A 87 -5.62 4.50 -4.25
CA ILE A 87 -6.85 3.76 -3.98
C ILE A 87 -7.68 4.63 -3.05
N GLU A 88 -8.86 5.05 -3.51
CA GLU A 88 -9.78 5.86 -2.72
C GLU A 88 -11.06 5.06 -2.46
N SER A 89 -11.43 4.97 -1.19
CA SER A 89 -12.70 4.38 -0.75
C SER A 89 -12.99 4.81 0.69
N GLU A 90 -14.27 4.90 1.06
CA GLU A 90 -14.68 5.35 2.40
C GLU A 90 -14.09 6.71 2.82
N GLU A 91 -13.87 7.62 1.85
CA GLU A 91 -13.20 8.92 2.08
C GLU A 91 -11.77 8.77 2.64
N ILE A 92 -11.11 7.65 2.35
CA ILE A 92 -9.72 7.38 2.72
C ILE A 92 -8.93 7.14 1.44
N THR A 93 -7.83 7.88 1.30
CA THR A 93 -6.89 7.73 0.18
C THR A 93 -5.66 6.94 0.61
N VAL A 94 -5.46 5.78 -0.01
CA VAL A 94 -4.26 4.94 0.17
C VAL A 94 -3.35 5.08 -1.04
N CYS A 95 -2.11 5.50 -0.80
CA CYS A 95 -1.04 5.50 -1.79
C CYS A 95 -0.14 4.29 -1.57
N TYR A 96 -0.02 3.44 -2.59
CA TYR A 96 0.85 2.27 -2.58
C TYR A 96 2.02 2.47 -3.53
N ILE A 97 3.23 2.32 -2.99
CA ILE A 97 4.48 2.58 -3.71
C ILE A 97 5.44 1.39 -3.51
N SER A 98 5.51 0.49 -4.50
CA SER A 98 6.47 -0.63 -4.43
C SER A 98 7.85 -0.29 -4.98
N SER A 99 8.00 0.86 -5.66
CA SER A 99 9.29 1.40 -6.02
C SER A 99 9.15 2.77 -6.64
N LEU A 100 9.65 3.77 -5.93
CA LEU A 100 10.03 5.04 -6.52
C LEU A 100 11.46 5.34 -6.15
N LYS A 101 12.14 6.01 -7.09
CA LYS A 101 13.31 6.81 -6.77
C LYS A 101 12.86 8.23 -6.41
N GLN A 102 13.67 8.97 -5.67
CA GLN A 102 13.40 10.38 -5.32
C GLN A 102 13.09 11.25 -6.56
N GLU A 103 13.69 10.95 -7.70
CA GLU A 103 13.48 11.63 -8.99
C GLU A 103 12.08 11.40 -9.61
N ASP A 104 11.37 10.36 -9.16
CA ASP A 104 9.99 10.07 -9.60
C ASP A 104 8.93 10.87 -8.80
N VAL A 105 9.34 11.59 -7.74
CA VAL A 105 8.44 12.32 -6.80
C VAL A 105 8.14 13.74 -7.32
N ASN A 106 7.73 13.82 -8.58
CA ASN A 106 7.08 15.01 -9.14
C ASN A 106 5.57 14.76 -9.35
N LEU A 107 5.08 13.66 -8.78
CA LEU A 107 3.67 13.34 -8.72
C LEU A 107 3.02 14.27 -7.70
N GLU A 108 1.95 14.97 -8.10
CA GLU A 108 1.13 15.78 -7.20
C GLU A 108 0.34 14.87 -6.24
N LEU A 109 1.04 14.25 -5.29
CA LEU A 109 0.47 13.35 -4.28
C LEU A 109 -0.14 14.17 -3.15
N ASN A 110 -1.28 14.77 -3.45
CA ASN A 110 -2.06 15.53 -2.47
C ASN A 110 -3.07 14.62 -1.76
N ASN A 111 -3.38 14.94 -0.51
CA ASN A 111 -4.44 14.30 0.27
C ASN A 111 -4.28 12.79 0.44
N ILE A 112 -3.05 12.31 0.66
CA ILE A 112 -2.78 10.91 0.98
C ILE A 112 -2.97 10.70 2.48
N ASP A 113 -3.94 9.86 2.86
CA ASP A 113 -4.14 9.51 4.27
C ASP A 113 -3.15 8.43 4.71
N ILE A 114 -2.95 7.42 3.87
CA ILE A 114 -2.14 6.24 4.18
C ILE A 114 -1.14 6.00 3.07
N LEU A 115 0.15 6.05 3.40
CA LEU A 115 1.24 5.74 2.49
C LEU A 115 1.81 4.35 2.81
N ILE A 116 1.68 3.42 1.89
CA ILE A 116 2.35 2.10 1.94
C ILE A 116 3.57 2.17 1.04
N ILE A 117 4.78 1.99 1.59
CA ILE A 117 6.01 2.25 0.86
C ILE A 117 7.09 1.19 1.11
N ASP A 118 7.70 0.72 0.01
CA ASP A 118 8.81 -0.24 0.07
C ASP A 118 10.08 0.41 0.62
N ILE A 119 10.60 -0.12 1.73
CA ILE A 119 11.85 0.30 2.36
C ILE A 119 13.01 -0.66 2.08
N ASN A 120 12.83 -1.65 1.21
CA ASN A 120 13.88 -2.59 0.84
C ASN A 120 15.05 -1.86 0.16
N GLY A 121 16.23 -2.02 0.75
CA GLY A 121 17.49 -1.47 0.25
C GLY A 121 18.62 -1.77 1.21
N SER A 122 19.84 -1.90 0.71
CA SER A 122 21.00 -2.35 1.50
C SER A 122 21.66 -1.25 2.33
N SER A 123 21.15 -0.01 2.31
CA SER A 123 21.81 1.13 2.96
C SER A 123 20.84 2.04 3.69
N SER A 124 21.38 2.76 4.67
CA SER A 124 20.70 3.88 5.36
C SER A 124 20.29 5.01 4.41
N ASP A 125 20.79 5.02 3.16
CA ASP A 125 20.33 5.97 2.14
C ASP A 125 18.90 5.67 1.70
N ARG A 126 18.49 4.38 1.66
CA ARG A 126 17.10 4.03 1.33
C ARG A 126 16.14 4.52 2.41
N ALA A 127 16.48 4.35 3.69
CA ALA A 127 15.69 4.88 4.79
C ALA A 127 15.53 6.42 4.71
N LYS A 128 16.61 7.14 4.40
CA LYS A 128 16.58 8.60 4.20
C LYS A 128 15.78 9.03 2.98
N GLU A 129 15.88 8.30 1.88
CA GLU A 129 15.10 8.55 0.67
C GLU A 129 13.60 8.41 0.95
N VAL A 130 13.20 7.32 1.59
CA VAL A 130 11.80 7.08 1.97
C VAL A 130 11.31 8.16 2.94
N ALA A 131 12.12 8.54 3.94
CA ALA A 131 11.76 9.60 4.87
C ALA A 131 11.52 10.95 4.18
N LYS A 132 12.28 11.27 3.11
CA LYS A 132 12.00 12.47 2.29
C LYS A 132 10.67 12.37 1.58
N ILE A 133 10.33 11.21 1.01
CA ILE A 133 9.03 10.99 0.36
C ILE A 133 7.91 11.17 1.38
N VAL A 134 8.05 10.58 2.58
CA VAL A 134 7.09 10.75 3.68
C VAL A 134 6.91 12.22 4.04
N ALA A 135 8.01 12.98 4.14
CA ALA A 135 7.97 14.41 4.44
C ALA A 135 7.36 15.25 3.31
N GLN A 136 7.47 14.82 2.04
CA GLN A 136 6.86 15.51 0.90
C GLN A 136 5.36 15.22 0.77
N VAL A 137 4.95 13.99 1.08
CA VAL A 137 3.55 13.53 0.98
C VAL A 137 2.74 13.93 2.23
N GLU A 138 3.39 14.08 3.38
CA GLU A 138 2.78 14.36 4.69
C GLU A 138 1.56 13.48 5.03
N PRO A 139 1.65 12.14 4.88
CA PRO A 139 0.51 11.27 5.11
C PRO A 139 0.18 11.16 6.62
N LYS A 140 -1.07 10.86 6.95
CA LYS A 140 -1.46 10.60 8.36
C LYS A 140 -0.86 9.30 8.89
N ILE A 141 -0.71 8.30 8.03
CA ILE A 141 -0.13 6.99 8.36
C ILE A 141 0.89 6.58 7.31
N VAL A 142 2.03 6.05 7.75
CA VAL A 142 3.01 5.36 6.90
C VAL A 142 3.12 3.90 7.31
N ILE A 143 3.02 3.00 6.33
CA ILE A 143 3.21 1.56 6.51
C ILE A 143 4.44 1.14 5.69
N PRO A 144 5.59 0.89 6.32
CA PRO A 144 6.75 0.38 5.61
C PRO A 144 6.53 -1.07 5.17
N MET A 145 7.06 -1.45 4.02
CA MET A 145 7.00 -2.82 3.50
C MET A 145 8.32 -3.25 2.84
N GLY A 146 8.38 -4.51 2.37
CA GLY A 146 9.49 -5.03 1.57
C GLY A 146 10.83 -5.27 2.29
N TYR A 147 10.96 -4.90 3.57
CA TYR A 147 12.16 -5.19 4.36
C TYR A 147 12.35 -6.71 4.56
N ASN A 148 13.60 -7.15 4.45
CA ASN A 148 14.02 -8.55 4.53
C ASN A 148 14.53 -8.96 5.92
N ASN A 149 14.78 -7.98 6.79
CA ASN A 149 15.26 -8.20 8.15
C ASN A 149 14.89 -7.02 9.06
N SER A 150 14.98 -7.23 10.38
CA SER A 150 14.68 -6.20 11.38
C SER A 150 15.59 -4.99 11.28
N LYS A 151 16.86 -5.17 10.87
CA LYS A 151 17.83 -4.06 10.79
C LYS A 151 17.40 -2.98 9.80
N GLN A 152 16.84 -3.34 8.65
CA GLN A 152 16.31 -2.35 7.69
C GLN A 152 15.16 -1.54 8.28
N LEU A 153 14.26 -2.21 9.03
CA LEU A 153 13.16 -1.56 9.70
C LEU A 153 13.66 -0.64 10.83
N ASP A 154 14.60 -1.11 11.65
CA ASP A 154 15.22 -0.34 12.74
C ASP A 154 15.92 0.93 12.21
N GLU A 155 16.61 0.82 11.07
CA GLU A 155 17.24 1.98 10.41
C GLU A 155 16.19 2.99 9.92
N PHE A 156 15.07 2.53 9.35
CA PHE A 156 13.97 3.39 8.94
C PHE A 156 13.32 4.09 10.14
N LEU A 157 12.99 3.36 11.20
CA LEU A 157 12.41 3.91 12.42
C LEU A 157 13.33 4.96 13.05
N LYS A 158 14.65 4.69 13.10
CA LYS A 158 15.63 5.66 13.59
C LYS A 158 15.66 6.95 12.78
N VAL A 159 15.58 6.87 11.45
CA VAL A 159 15.51 8.07 10.58
C VAL A 159 14.20 8.83 10.81
N MET A 160 13.11 8.13 11.08
CA MET A 160 11.81 8.71 11.43
C MET A 160 11.75 9.23 12.88
N GLY A 161 12.82 9.07 13.68
CA GLY A 161 12.85 9.51 15.07
C GLY A 161 12.06 8.63 16.04
N ILE A 162 11.82 7.37 15.68
CA ILE A 162 11.02 6.41 16.45
C ILE A 162 11.95 5.37 17.10
N GLU A 163 11.92 5.27 18.43
CA GLU A 163 12.77 4.32 19.16
C GLU A 163 12.22 2.89 19.15
N LYS A 164 10.89 2.75 19.22
CA LYS A 164 10.21 1.45 19.23
C LYS A 164 8.79 1.61 18.71
N GLN A 165 8.35 0.66 17.90
CA GLN A 165 6.97 0.56 17.42
C GLN A 165 6.50 -0.89 17.53
N GLU A 166 5.29 -1.11 18.03
CA GLU A 166 4.71 -2.45 18.12
C GLU A 166 4.16 -2.90 16.76
N GLU A 167 4.33 -4.18 16.45
CA GLU A 167 3.73 -4.78 15.26
C GLU A 167 2.28 -5.17 15.53
N ILE A 168 1.37 -4.81 14.62
CA ILE A 168 -0.03 -5.22 14.67
C ILE A 168 -0.37 -6.12 13.48
N PRO A 169 -1.23 -7.14 13.63
CA PRO A 169 -1.56 -8.06 12.53
C PRO A 169 -2.46 -7.44 11.46
N LYS A 170 -3.09 -6.30 11.76
CA LYS A 170 -4.06 -5.62 10.90
C LYS A 170 -4.26 -4.17 11.35
N LEU A 171 -4.31 -3.25 10.41
CA LEU A 171 -4.81 -1.89 10.64
C LEU A 171 -6.31 -1.85 10.32
N ASN A 172 -7.12 -1.34 11.25
CA ASN A 172 -8.53 -1.03 11.01
C ASN A 172 -8.72 0.47 11.26
N ILE A 173 -9.17 1.18 10.24
CA ILE A 173 -9.19 2.63 10.22
C ILE A 173 -10.45 3.15 9.54
N LYS A 174 -11.04 4.21 10.09
CA LYS A 174 -12.16 4.95 9.47
C LYS A 174 -11.73 6.40 9.26
N ASN A 175 -12.39 7.12 8.34
CA ASN A 175 -12.06 8.53 8.05
C ASN A 175 -11.97 9.39 9.32
N LYS A 176 -12.95 9.26 10.23
CA LYS A 176 -12.96 9.98 11.53
C LYS A 176 -11.71 9.74 12.40
N ASP A 177 -11.06 8.59 12.27
CA ASP A 177 -9.88 8.21 13.06
C ASP A 177 -8.60 8.85 12.47
N LEU A 178 -8.66 9.32 11.22
CA LEU A 178 -7.60 10.05 10.51
C LEU A 178 -7.73 11.57 10.71
N SER A 179 -8.97 12.08 10.71
CA SER A 179 -9.24 13.52 10.86
C SER A 179 -8.75 14.07 12.21
N SER A 180 -8.69 13.24 13.25
CA SER A 180 -8.20 13.61 14.59
C SER A 180 -6.68 13.48 14.75
N ARG A 181 -5.94 13.03 13.73
CA ARG A 181 -4.50 12.80 13.82
C ARG A 181 -3.70 14.03 13.43
N GLU A 182 -2.73 14.34 14.28
CA GLU A 182 -1.70 15.35 14.03
C GLU A 182 -0.37 14.65 13.72
N GLY A 183 0.34 15.13 12.70
CA GLY A 183 1.59 14.56 12.24
C GLY A 183 1.45 13.20 11.53
N VAL A 184 2.60 12.55 11.34
CA VAL A 184 2.74 11.27 10.65
C VAL A 184 2.92 10.15 11.67
N GLU A 185 2.05 9.14 11.65
CA GLU A 185 2.23 7.92 12.45
C GLU A 185 2.83 6.79 11.60
N VAL A 186 3.85 6.09 12.10
CA VAL A 186 4.36 4.88 11.47
C VAL A 186 3.66 3.65 12.05
N VAL A 187 2.97 2.87 11.22
CA VAL A 187 2.29 1.63 11.62
C VAL A 187 3.05 0.44 11.05
N ILE A 188 3.49 -0.47 11.92
CA ILE A 188 4.14 -1.71 11.50
C ILE A 188 3.13 -2.84 11.48
N LEU A 189 2.95 -3.46 10.31
CA LEU A 189 2.12 -4.64 10.17
C LEU A 189 2.98 -5.90 10.31
N SER A 190 2.49 -6.90 11.05
CA SER A 190 3.09 -8.23 11.02
C SER A 190 2.54 -9.01 9.83
N SER A 191 3.44 -9.69 9.10
CA SER A 191 3.04 -10.54 7.98
C SER A 191 2.20 -11.72 8.47
N LYS A 192 1.07 -11.98 7.81
CA LYS A 192 0.34 -13.24 7.98
C LYS A 192 1.21 -14.40 7.46
N LYS A 193 1.76 -15.19 8.39
CA LYS A 193 2.44 -16.46 8.10
C LYS A 193 1.51 -17.46 7.42
#